data_AF-A0A246SEY6-F1
#
_entry.id   AF-A0A246SEY6-F1
#
_cell.length_a   1.000
_cell.length_b   1.000
_cell.length_c   1.000
_cell.angle_alpha   90.00
_cell.angle_beta   90.00
_cell.angle_gamma   90.00
#
_symmetry.space_group_name_H-M   'P 1'
#
loop_
_entity.id
_entity.type
_entity.pdbx_description
1 polymer ?
#
loop_
_entity_poly.entity_id
_entity_poly.type
_entity_poly.pdbx_seq_one_letter_code
_entity_poly.pdbx_strand_id
1 'polypeptide(L)' 'MTAGVVFHNVKETTMTTCIDEIIELLGAELRNADPAERRQIENDLELALAEREVIWAEQDGRIDAEPPF' A
#
# COMPACT_ATOMS: atom_id res chain seq x y z
N MET A 1 19.74 -13.71 -28.02
CA MET A 1 18.60 -13.83 -27.10
C MET A 1 18.99 -13.11 -25.82
N THR A 2 18.74 -11.81 -25.76
CA THR A 2 19.03 -11.00 -24.58
C THR A 2 18.02 -11.37 -23.51
N ALA A 3 18.44 -12.17 -22.54
CA ALA A 3 17.71 -12.33 -21.29
C ALA A 3 17.73 -10.97 -20.59
N GLY A 4 16.69 -10.17 -20.83
CA GLY A 4 16.45 -8.97 -20.04
C GLY A 4 16.20 -9.44 -18.62
N VAL A 5 17.20 -9.26 -17.76
CA VAL A 5 16.98 -9.36 -16.32
C VAL A 5 16.00 -8.24 -16.01
N VAL A 6 14.73 -8.60 -15.82
CA VAL A 6 13.72 -7.70 -15.27
C VAL A 6 14.20 -7.41 -13.85
N PHE A 7 14.82 -6.25 -13.67
CA PHE A 7 15.10 -5.72 -12.35
C PHE A 7 13.75 -5.41 -11.71
N HIS A 8 13.13 -6.40 -11.09
CA HIS A 8 12.03 -6.13 -10.17
C HIS A 8 12.62 -5.25 -9.07
N ASN A 9 12.09 -4.04 -8.93
CA ASN A 9 12.49 -3.09 -7.93
C ASN A 9 12.12 -3.68 -6.56
N VAL A 10 13.03 -4.45 -5.95
CA VAL A 10 12.82 -5.15 -4.68
C VAL A 10 12.35 -4.20 -3.58
N LYS A 11 12.69 -2.89 -3.66
CA LYS A 11 12.18 -1.88 -2.74
C LYS A 11 10.69 -1.60 -2.89
N GLU A 12 10.17 -1.55 -4.13
CA GLU A 12 8.76 -1.32 -4.41
C GLU A 12 7.90 -2.54 -4.05
N THR A 13 8.41 -3.75 -4.32
CA THR A 13 7.74 -4.99 -3.88
C THR A 13 7.67 -5.04 -2.36
N THR A 14 8.76 -4.72 -1.64
CA THR A 14 8.78 -4.71 -0.17
C THR A 14 7.79 -3.69 0.42
N MET A 15 7.71 -2.48 -0.15
CA MET A 15 6.78 -1.45 0.31
C MET A 15 5.31 -1.86 0.14
N THR A 16 4.98 -2.53 -0.97
CA THR A 16 3.62 -3.04 -1.23
C THR A 16 3.26 -4.19 -0.28
N THR A 17 4.16 -5.16 -0.08
CA THR A 17 3.92 -6.27 0.86
C THR A 17 3.73 -5.76 2.29
N CYS A 18 4.49 -4.74 2.69
CA CYS A 18 4.33 -4.10 4.00
C CYS A 18 2.97 -3.40 4.16
N ILE A 19 2.44 -2.77 3.11
CA ILE A 19 1.14 -2.08 3.19
C ILE A 19 -0.02 -3.07 3.34
N ASP A 20 0.03 -4.20 2.62
CA ASP A 20 -0.99 -5.25 2.71
C ASP A 20 -0.98 -5.92 4.09
N GLU A 21 0.21 -6.18 4.66
CA GLU A 21 0.35 -6.67 6.04
C GLU A 21 -0.26 -5.69 7.07
N ILE A 22 -0.03 -4.38 6.90
CA ILE A 22 -0.61 -3.35 7.76
C ILE A 22 -2.14 -3.34 7.66
N ILE A 23 -2.70 -3.44 6.45
CA ILE A 23 -4.16 -3.51 6.23
C ILE A 23 -4.76 -4.74 6.94
N GLU A 24 -4.10 -5.90 6.85
CA GLU A 24 -4.56 -7.12 7.53
C GLU A 24 -4.52 -6.99 9.06
N LEU A 25 -3.46 -6.38 9.61
CA LEU A 25 -3.33 -6.12 11.04
C LEU A 25 -4.41 -5.15 11.53
N LEU A 26 -4.59 -4.01 10.86
CA LEU A 26 -5.60 -3.02 11.20
C LEU A 26 -7.02 -3.61 11.10
N GLY A 27 -7.29 -4.45 10.10
CA GLY A 27 -8.56 -5.17 9.99
C GLY A 27 -8.79 -6.15 11.15
N ALA A 28 -7.74 -6.88 11.57
CA ALA A 28 -7.81 -7.79 12.70
C ALA A 28 -8.00 -7.06 14.04
N GLU A 29 -7.32 -5.93 14.22
CA GLU A 29 -7.47 -5.05 15.38
C GLU A 29 -8.87 -4.43 15.41
N LEU A 30 -9.35 -3.93 14.28
CA LEU A 30 -10.67 -3.29 14.17
C LEU A 30 -11.81 -4.22 14.59
N ARG A 31 -11.70 -5.52 14.26
CA ARG A 31 -12.68 -6.54 14.66
C ARG A 31 -12.79 -6.71 16.18
N ASN A 32 -11.74 -6.40 16.92
CA ASN A 32 -11.68 -6.50 18.38
C ASN A 32 -11.54 -5.14 19.08
N ALA A 33 -11.61 -4.04 18.32
CA ALA A 33 -11.37 -2.70 18.83
C ALA A 33 -12.50 -2.20 19.73
N ASP A 34 -12.12 -1.49 20.80
CA ASP A 34 -13.08 -0.77 21.63
C ASP A 34 -13.69 0.40 20.84
N PRO A 35 -14.97 0.76 21.02
CA PRO A 35 -15.61 1.87 20.31
C PRO A 35 -14.84 3.20 20.33
N ALA A 36 -14.03 3.46 21.37
CA ALA A 36 -13.20 4.65 21.48
C ALA A 36 -12.01 4.66 20.50
N GLU A 37 -11.41 3.49 20.24
CA GLU A 37 -10.23 3.32 19.38
C GLU A 37 -10.61 2.90 17.95
N ARG A 38 -11.81 2.32 17.80
CA ARG A 38 -12.36 1.85 16.52
C ARG A 38 -12.29 2.90 15.42
N ARG A 39 -12.63 4.16 15.75
CA ARG A 39 -12.62 5.26 14.78
C ARG A 39 -11.19 5.64 14.32
N GLN A 40 -10.22 5.53 15.21
CA GLN A 40 -8.82 5.78 14.87
C GLN A 40 -8.31 4.68 13.95
N ILE A 41 -8.57 3.42 14.30
CA ILE A 41 -8.16 2.25 13.50
C ILE A 41 -8.85 2.26 12.13
N GLU A 42 -10.13 2.68 12.04
CA GLU A 42 -10.83 2.88 10.75
C GLU A 42 -10.14 3.93 9.87
N ASN A 43 -9.65 5.02 10.46
CA ASN A 43 -8.96 6.07 9.71
C ASN A 43 -7.58 5.59 9.22
N ASP A 44 -6.84 4.87 10.07
CA ASP A 44 -5.55 4.30 9.71
C ASP A 44 -5.72 3.23 8.60
N LEU A 45 -6.78 2.43 8.66
CA LEU A 45 -7.11 1.44 7.64
C LEU A 45 -7.49 2.09 6.30
N GLU A 46 -8.29 3.17 6.34
CA GLU A 46 -8.64 3.95 5.15
C GLU A 46 -7.40 4.56 4.50
N LEU A 47 -6.49 5.11 5.30
CA LEU A 47 -5.23 5.67 4.82
C LEU A 47 -4.35 4.59 4.15
N ALA A 48 -4.16 3.44 4.80
CA ALA A 48 -3.36 2.35 4.25
C ALA A 48 -3.95 1.80 2.93
N LEU A 49 -5.29 1.72 2.82
CA LEU A 49 -5.96 1.35 1.58
C LEU A 49 -5.76 2.39 0.47
N ALA A 50 -5.81 3.68 0.79
CA ALA A 50 -5.55 4.76 -0.17
C ALA A 50 -4.09 4.74 -0.64
N GLU A 51 -3.13 4.53 0.26
CA GLU A 51 -1.72 4.39 -0.08
C GLU A 51 -1.47 3.17 -0.99
N ARG A 52 -2.11 2.02 -0.72
CA ARG A 52 -2.03 0.87 -1.62
C ARG A 52 -2.53 1.18 -3.02
N GLU A 53 -3.64 1.90 -3.12
CA GLU A 53 -4.20 2.28 -4.42
C GLU A 53 -3.24 3.20 -5.20
N VAL A 54 -2.57 4.13 -4.52
CA VAL A 54 -1.51 4.95 -5.12
C VAL A 54 -0.35 4.09 -5.62
N ILE A 55 0.15 3.17 -4.78
CA ILE A 55 1.23 2.25 -5.14
C ILE A 55 0.84 1.40 -6.36
N TRP A 56 -0.39 0.88 -6.40
CA TRP A 56 -0.90 0.13 -7.56
C TRP A 56 -1.05 1.00 -8.81
N ALA A 57 -1.51 2.24 -8.66
CA ALA A 57 -1.66 3.15 -9.78
C ALA A 57 -0.30 3.64 -10.33
N GLU A 58 0.72 3.78 -9.48
CA GLU A 58 2.12 4.00 -9.87
C GLU A 58 2.69 2.77 -10.59
N GLN A 59 2.48 1.56 -10.05
CA GLN A 59 2.97 0.30 -10.65
C GLN A 59 2.31 -0.04 -11.98
N ASP A 60 1.01 0.26 -12.15
CA ASP A 60 0.28 0.07 -13.40
C ASP A 60 0.63 1.15 -14.45
N GLY A 61 1.48 2.13 -14.10
CA GLY A 61 1.81 3.27 -14.96
C GLY A 61 0.62 4.20 -15.21
N ARG A 62 -0.41 4.14 -14.37
CA ARG A 62 -1.59 5.02 -14.41
C ARG A 62 -1.32 6.41 -13.86
N ILE A 63 -0.30 6.53 -13.00
CA ILE A 63 0.21 7.81 -12.52
C ILE A 63 1.61 7.95 -13.09
N ASP A 64 1.74 8.69 -14.19
CA ASP A 64 3.05 9.18 -14.62
C ASP A 64 3.40 10.31 -13.65
N ALA A 65 4.16 9.97 -12.61
CA ALA A 65 4.69 10.94 -11.67
C ALA A 65 5.84 11.73 -12.33
N GLU A 66 5.65 12.20 -13.57
CA GLU A 66 6.50 13.26 -14.11
C GLU A 66 6.24 14.48 -13.24
N PRO A 67 7.21 14.90 -12.41
CA PRO A 67 7.09 16.15 -11.71
C PRO A 67 6.95 17.23 -12.77
N PRO A 68 5.98 18.15 -12.69
CA PRO A 68 6.15 19.36 -13.45
C PRO A 68 7.41 20.02 -12.87
N PHE A 69 8.42 20.13 -13.74
CA PHE A 69 9.71 20.83 -13.61
C PHE A 69 10.88 20.08 -12.94
#